data_AF-A0A2N1CM28-F1
#
_entry.id   AF-A0A2N1CM28-F1
#
_cell.length_a   1.000
_cell.length_b   1.000
_cell.length_c   1.000
_cell.angle_alpha   90.00
_cell.angle_beta   90.00
_cell.angle_gamma   90.00
#
_symmetry.space_group_name_H-M   'P 1'
#
loop_
_entity.id
_entity.type
_entity.pdbx_description
1 polymer ?
#
loop_
_entity_poly.entity_id
_entity_poly.type
_entity_poly.pdbx_seq_one_letter_code
_entity_poly.pdbx_strand_id
1 'polypeptide(L)'
;MTASRSSQTPQQALAALLEQQRPARLLYVGRSELPAIEAFSRSHDNSQIDRTPTGPLPADLADRRYDLALVADCLEHLSKRDGLQLLGGIRNLNTNRMAVLVDLNACDWQATDFFSLALQVSARFERDGQTVTLFTYDLLDYKQVPDWLNAKFWANPQMFGKYWW
;
A
#
# COMPACT_ATOMS: atom_id res chain seq x y z
N MET A 1 -13.61 7.38 -6.37
CA MET A 1 -14.24 7.40 -5.04
C MET A 1 -13.41 8.29 -4.13
N THR A 2 -13.95 9.42 -3.68
CA THR A 2 -13.35 10.21 -2.62
C THR A 2 -13.52 9.44 -1.31
N ALA A 3 -12.42 8.95 -0.72
CA ALA A 3 -12.49 8.36 0.61
C ALA A 3 -13.05 9.39 1.58
N SER A 4 -14.15 9.05 2.24
CA SER A 4 -14.78 9.81 3.31
C SER A 4 -13.79 10.02 4.46
N ARG A 5 -13.93 11.12 5.20
CA ARG A 5 -13.17 11.31 6.45
C ARG A 5 -13.49 10.17 7.40
N SER A 6 -12.45 9.51 7.93
CA SER A 6 -12.65 8.40 8.87
C SER A 6 -12.88 8.95 10.27
N SER A 7 -13.84 8.35 10.99
CA SER A 7 -14.01 8.57 12.43
C SER A 7 -13.00 7.80 13.27
N GLN A 8 -12.26 6.86 12.66
CA GLN A 8 -11.19 6.11 13.31
C GLN A 8 -9.91 6.93 13.35
N THR A 9 -9.06 6.65 14.33
CA THR A 9 -7.67 7.14 14.35
C THR A 9 -6.79 6.36 13.37
N PRO A 10 -5.64 6.90 12.91
CA PRO A 10 -4.68 6.15 12.10
C PRO A 10 -4.30 4.81 12.74
N GLN A 11 -4.04 4.79 14.05
CA GLN A 11 -3.71 3.58 14.81
C GLN A 11 -4.83 2.55 14.79
N GLN A 12 -6.09 2.95 14.94
CA GLN A 12 -7.23 2.03 14.85
C GLN A 12 -7.39 1.45 13.44
N ALA A 13 -7.19 2.26 12.40
CA ALA A 13 -7.26 1.79 11.02
C ALA A 13 -6.12 0.82 10.70
N LEU A 14 -4.90 1.10 11.15
CA LEU A 14 -3.75 0.19 11.00
C LEU A 14 -3.96 -1.11 11.78
N ALA A 15 -4.46 -1.04 13.01
CA ALA A 15 -4.77 -2.24 13.80
C ALA A 15 -5.84 -3.10 13.10
N ALA A 16 -6.91 -2.49 12.59
CA ALA A 16 -7.94 -3.19 11.83
C ALA A 16 -7.38 -3.84 10.56
N LEU A 17 -6.49 -3.15 9.84
CA LEU A 17 -5.81 -3.68 8.66
C LEU A 17 -4.93 -4.88 9.03
N LEU A 18 -4.12 -4.79 10.09
CA LEU A 18 -3.28 -5.89 10.55
C LEU A 18 -4.10 -7.11 11.00
N GLU A 19 -5.21 -6.90 11.71
CA GLU A 19 -6.11 -7.99 12.12
C GLU A 19 -6.87 -8.63 10.96
N GLN A 20 -7.23 -7.85 9.94
CA GLN A 20 -7.88 -8.38 8.74
C GLN A 20 -6.91 -9.25 7.93
N GLN A 21 -5.66 -8.81 7.80
CA GLN A 21 -4.67 -9.44 6.92
C GLN A 21 -3.87 -10.55 7.62
N ARG A 22 -3.69 -10.46 8.93
CA ARG A 22 -2.86 -11.34 9.78
C ARG A 22 -1.56 -11.79 9.10
N PRO A 23 -0.69 -10.84 8.67
CA PRO A 23 0.53 -11.18 7.97
C PRO A 23 1.43 -12.07 8.87
N ALA A 24 1.87 -13.21 8.33
CA ALA A 24 2.93 -14.00 8.96
C ALA A 24 4.28 -13.30 8.83
N ARG A 25 4.47 -12.52 7.76
CA ARG A 25 5.61 -11.62 7.56
C ARG A 25 5.18 -10.20 7.23
N LEU A 26 5.53 -9.27 8.11
CA LEU A 26 5.29 -7.85 7.96
C LEU A 26 6.62 -7.11 7.73
N LEU A 27 6.72 -6.35 6.64
CA LEU A 27 7.77 -5.36 6.48
C LEU A 27 7.27 -4.01 6.99
N TYR A 28 7.98 -3.40 7.93
CA TYR A 28 7.73 -2.01 8.33
C TYR A 28 8.89 -1.11 7.91
N VAL A 29 8.55 -0.04 7.18
CA VAL A 29 9.50 0.99 6.73
C VAL A 29 9.09 2.33 7.33
N GLY A 30 9.88 2.84 8.27
CA GLY A 30 9.55 4.06 8.99
C GLY A 30 10.45 4.34 10.17
N ARG A 31 10.58 5.62 10.53
CA ARG A 31 11.44 6.05 11.64
C ARG A 31 10.75 6.00 13.00
N SER A 32 9.43 6.15 13.02
CA SER A 32 8.62 6.13 14.24
C SER A 32 8.20 4.72 14.62
N GLU A 33 8.06 4.45 15.91
CA GLU A 33 7.35 3.25 16.35
C GLU A 33 5.83 3.44 16.17
N LEU A 34 5.15 2.41 15.70
CA LEU A 34 3.70 2.42 15.54
C LEU A 34 3.05 1.52 16.59
N PRO A 35 2.26 2.06 17.53
CA PRO A 35 1.60 1.27 18.56
C PRO A 35 0.74 0.12 18.02
N ALA A 36 0.18 0.26 16.82
CA ALA A 36 -0.59 -0.81 16.17
C ALA A 36 0.28 -2.03 15.82
N ILE A 37 1.52 -1.81 15.38
CA ILE A 37 2.47 -2.88 15.06
C ILE A 37 2.95 -3.57 16.34
N GLU A 38 3.25 -2.80 17.39
CA GLU A 38 3.63 -3.36 18.69
C GLU A 38 2.50 -4.22 19.28
N ALA A 39 1.26 -3.70 19.26
CA ALA A 39 0.10 -4.42 19.75
C ALA A 39 -0.13 -5.72 18.98
N PHE A 40 -0.02 -5.68 17.65
CA PHE A 40 -0.14 -6.85 16.78
C PHE A 40 0.95 -7.90 17.07
N SER A 41 2.20 -7.46 17.26
CA SER A 41 3.32 -8.35 17.59
C SER A 41 3.11 -9.10 18.91
N ARG A 42 2.42 -8.48 19.90
CA ARG A 42 2.13 -9.11 21.20
C ARG A 42 0.97 -10.09 21.15
N SER A 43 0.08 -9.98 20.17
CA SER A 43 -1.08 -10.86 20.01
C SER A 43 -0.85 -11.98 18.98
N HIS A 44 0.24 -11.92 18.20
CA HIS A 44 0.53 -12.84 17.11
C HIS A 44 1.98 -13.35 17.18
N ASP A 45 2.25 -14.32 18.06
CA ASP A 45 3.59 -14.87 18.31
C ASP A 45 4.29 -15.47 17.08
N ASN A 46 3.52 -15.88 16.07
CA ASN A 46 4.03 -16.45 14.82
C ASN A 46 4.30 -15.40 13.73
N SER A 47 4.04 -14.12 13.99
CA SER A 47 4.30 -13.06 13.02
C SER A 47 5.74 -12.54 13.14
N GLN A 48 6.48 -12.57 12.04
CA GLN A 48 7.81 -11.98 11.94
C GLN A 48 7.67 -10.56 11.39
N ILE A 49 8.22 -9.58 12.12
CA ILE A 49 8.20 -8.17 11.74
C ILE A 49 9.63 -7.69 11.47
N ASP A 50 9.96 -7.52 10.19
CA ASP A 50 11.24 -6.94 9.77
C ASP A 50 11.07 -5.41 9.65
N ARG A 51 12.04 -4.64 10.16
CA ARG A 51 11.96 -3.16 10.25
C ARG A 51 13.16 -2.51 9.60
N THR A 52 12.94 -1.38 8.92
CA THR A 52 14.00 -0.48 8.46
C THR A 52 13.55 0.98 8.53
N PRO A 53 14.40 1.93 8.95
CA PRO A 53 14.00 3.33 9.11
C PRO A 53 13.78 4.06 7.78
N THR A 54 14.39 3.59 6.69
CA THR A 54 14.35 4.28 5.39
C THR A 54 14.70 3.34 4.22
N GLY A 55 14.69 3.90 3.00
CA GLY A 55 15.12 3.25 1.77
C GLY A 55 16.53 3.70 1.31
N PRO A 56 17.19 2.95 0.42
CA PRO A 56 16.75 1.68 -0.16
C PRO A 56 16.72 0.55 0.87
N LEU A 57 15.95 -0.51 0.59
CA LEU A 57 15.92 -1.67 1.48
C LEU A 57 17.31 -2.34 1.55
N PRO A 58 17.78 -2.73 2.76
CA PRO A 58 18.92 -3.62 2.91
C PRO A 58 18.74 -4.91 2.11
N ALA A 59 19.84 -5.49 1.61
CA ALA A 59 19.80 -6.65 0.70
C ALA A 59 19.06 -7.86 1.32
N ASP A 60 19.27 -8.12 2.60
CA ASP A 60 18.62 -9.20 3.34
C ASP A 60 17.10 -9.02 3.45
N LEU A 61 16.61 -7.78 3.44
CA LEU A 61 15.17 -7.47 3.39
C LEU A 61 14.62 -7.44 1.96
N ALA A 62 15.43 -6.95 1.01
CA ALA A 62 15.07 -6.83 -0.40
C ALA A 62 14.86 -8.19 -1.08
N ASP A 63 15.59 -9.23 -0.63
CA ASP A 63 15.47 -10.60 -1.16
C ASP A 63 14.31 -11.41 -0.53
N ARG A 64 13.48 -10.78 0.32
CA ARG A 64 12.36 -11.45 1.01
C ARG A 64 11.00 -11.06 0.44
N ARG A 65 10.07 -12.01 0.57
CA ARG A 65 8.63 -11.78 0.37
C ARG A 65 7.93 -11.57 1.70
N TYR A 66 7.00 -10.61 1.70
CA TYR A 66 6.17 -10.24 2.84
C TYR A 66 4.69 -10.31 2.45
N ASP A 67 3.85 -10.70 3.40
CA ASP A 67 2.41 -10.76 3.21
C ASP A 67 1.81 -9.34 3.17
N LEU A 68 2.45 -8.41 3.89
CA LEU A 68 2.11 -6.99 3.93
C LEU A 68 3.39 -6.16 4.11
N ALA A 69 3.48 -5.03 3.40
CA ALA A 69 4.42 -3.96 3.73
C ALA A 69 3.67 -2.70 4.22
N LEU A 70 4.17 -2.09 5.29
CA LEU A 70 3.66 -0.86 5.86
C LEU A 70 4.74 0.22 5.81
N VAL A 71 4.43 1.37 5.20
CA VAL A 71 5.33 2.53 5.12
C VAL A 71 4.68 3.70 5.85
N ALA A 72 5.37 4.29 6.82
CA ALA A 72 4.89 5.46 7.57
C ALA A 72 6.06 6.26 8.15
N ASP A 73 5.95 7.59 8.25
CA ASP A 73 7.05 8.46 8.73
C ASP A 73 8.38 8.13 8.04
N CYS A 74 8.34 8.18 6.71
CA CYS A 74 9.44 7.75 5.85
C CYS A 74 9.55 8.64 4.61
N LEU A 75 8.44 8.82 3.88
CA LEU A 75 8.42 9.56 2.62
C LEU A 75 8.68 11.06 2.83
N GLU A 76 8.33 11.59 3.99
CA GLU A 76 8.59 12.94 4.45
C GLU A 76 10.08 13.25 4.57
N HIS A 77 10.93 12.21 4.63
CA HIS A 77 12.38 12.31 4.82
C HIS A 77 13.18 11.87 3.59
N LEU A 78 12.51 11.60 2.47
CA LEU A 78 13.12 11.11 1.23
C LEU A 78 12.87 12.06 0.08
N SER A 79 13.81 12.10 -0.87
CA SER A 79 13.54 12.73 -2.15
C SER A 79 12.40 11.99 -2.85
N LYS A 80 11.60 12.71 -3.65
CA LYS A 80 10.50 12.11 -4.43
C LYS A 80 10.98 10.93 -5.29
N ARG A 81 12.18 11.04 -5.87
CA ARG A 81 12.80 9.96 -6.67
C ARG A 81 13.06 8.71 -5.82
N ASP A 82 13.68 8.87 -4.65
CA ASP A 82 14.05 7.74 -3.81
C ASP A 82 12.81 7.07 -3.19
N GLY A 83 11.81 7.86 -2.80
CA GLY A 83 10.55 7.31 -2.32
C GLY A 83 9.76 6.58 -3.42
N LEU A 84 9.78 7.05 -4.68
CA LEU A 84 9.22 6.31 -5.81
C LEU A 84 9.94 4.98 -6.05
N GLN A 85 11.27 4.98 -6.00
CA GLN A 85 12.06 3.76 -6.12
C GLN A 85 11.76 2.78 -4.98
N LEU A 86 11.62 3.28 -3.75
CA LEU A 86 11.29 2.49 -2.57
C LEU A 86 9.90 1.85 -2.67
N LEU A 87 8.86 2.66 -2.90
CA LEU A 87 7.48 2.17 -3.01
C LEU A 87 7.31 1.23 -4.22
N GLY A 88 7.86 1.60 -5.37
CA GLY A 88 7.82 0.78 -6.57
C GLY A 88 8.56 -0.55 -6.37
N GLY A 89 9.74 -0.52 -5.75
CA GLY A 89 10.53 -1.70 -5.41
C GLY A 89 9.77 -2.64 -4.48
N ILE A 90 9.27 -2.15 -3.35
CA ILE A 90 8.52 -2.95 -2.37
C ILE A 90 7.28 -3.58 -3.03
N ARG A 91 6.51 -2.78 -3.78
CA ARG A 91 5.28 -3.23 -4.45
C ARG A 91 5.56 -4.30 -5.49
N ASN A 92 6.63 -4.18 -6.26
CA ASN A 92 6.88 -5.09 -7.38
C ASN A 92 7.63 -6.36 -6.96
N LEU A 93 8.48 -6.27 -5.94
CA LEU A 93 9.41 -7.34 -5.58
C LEU A 93 9.08 -8.02 -4.26
N ASN A 94 8.59 -7.27 -3.27
CA ASN A 94 8.53 -7.74 -1.90
C ASN A 94 7.13 -8.16 -1.46
N THR A 95 6.06 -7.51 -1.92
CA THR A 95 4.71 -7.81 -1.43
C THR A 95 3.61 -7.62 -2.46
N ASN A 96 2.52 -8.36 -2.30
CA ASN A 96 1.28 -8.17 -3.04
C ASN A 96 0.30 -7.23 -2.33
N ARG A 97 0.59 -6.82 -1.08
CA ARG A 97 -0.26 -5.93 -0.28
C ARG A 97 0.59 -4.87 0.39
N MET A 98 0.20 -3.60 0.25
CA MET A 98 0.95 -2.47 0.79
C MET A 98 0.01 -1.46 1.45
N ALA A 99 0.43 -0.91 2.58
CA ALA A 99 -0.19 0.23 3.23
C ALA A 99 0.83 1.36 3.36
N VAL A 100 0.43 2.58 3.01
CA VAL A 100 1.27 3.77 3.13
C VAL A 100 0.50 4.84 3.87
N LEU A 101 1.05 5.29 5.00
CA LEU A 101 0.52 6.38 5.80
C LEU A 101 1.41 7.61 5.59
N VAL A 102 0.85 8.70 5.09
CA VAL A 102 1.61 9.90 4.71
C VAL A 102 0.83 11.18 4.99
N ASP A 103 1.53 12.22 5.43
CA ASP A 103 1.01 13.59 5.47
C ASP A 103 1.38 14.31 4.17
N LEU A 104 0.39 14.48 3.27
CA LEU A 104 0.60 15.13 1.97
C LEU A 104 0.88 16.63 2.09
N ASN A 105 0.61 17.26 3.24
CA ASN A 105 0.95 18.68 3.47
C ASN A 105 2.38 18.85 3.99
N ALA A 106 3.03 17.77 4.43
CA ALA A 106 4.37 17.78 4.98
C ALA A 106 5.46 17.30 3.99
N CYS A 107 5.10 16.97 2.75
CA CYS A 107 6.04 16.46 1.76
C CYS A 107 5.64 16.83 0.31
N ASP A 108 6.54 16.61 -0.65
CA ASP A 108 6.33 16.93 -2.08
C ASP A 108 5.47 15.88 -2.83
N TRP A 109 4.81 14.98 -2.09
CA TRP A 109 3.98 13.93 -2.66
C TRP A 109 2.57 14.42 -2.93
N GLN A 110 2.02 13.97 -4.05
CA GLN A 110 0.62 14.17 -4.40
C GLN A 110 -0.11 12.83 -4.40
N ALA A 111 -1.44 12.86 -4.19
CA ALA A 111 -2.26 11.66 -4.26
C ALA A 111 -2.10 10.91 -5.60
N THR A 112 -1.88 11.64 -6.69
CA THR A 112 -1.64 11.09 -8.04
C THR A 112 -0.37 10.24 -8.13
N ASP A 113 0.66 10.53 -7.33
CA ASP A 113 1.87 9.71 -7.28
C ASP A 113 1.54 8.31 -6.75
N PHE A 114 0.71 8.20 -5.70
CA PHE A 114 0.24 6.92 -5.18
C PHE A 114 -0.70 6.19 -6.16
N PHE A 115 -1.57 6.92 -6.86
CA PHE A 115 -2.43 6.34 -7.90
C PHE A 115 -1.62 5.77 -9.07
N SER A 116 -0.51 6.41 -9.45
CA SER A 116 0.40 5.89 -10.48
C SER A 116 1.03 4.55 -10.08
N LEU A 117 1.15 4.31 -8.78
CA LEU A 117 1.59 3.04 -8.19
C LEU A 117 0.43 2.08 -7.92
N ALA A 118 -0.78 2.35 -8.45
CA ALA A 118 -2.01 1.57 -8.24
C ALA A 118 -2.48 1.48 -6.78
N LEU A 119 -1.97 2.33 -5.89
CA LEU A 119 -2.55 2.48 -4.57
C LEU A 119 -3.85 3.28 -4.67
N GLN A 120 -4.76 3.06 -3.72
CA GLN A 120 -6.01 3.79 -3.57
C GLN A 120 -6.10 4.41 -2.18
N VAL A 121 -6.83 5.52 -2.05
CA VAL A 121 -7.09 6.11 -0.73
C VAL A 121 -8.05 5.18 0.02
N SER A 122 -7.59 4.64 1.15
CA SER A 122 -8.40 3.83 2.06
C SER A 122 -9.08 4.70 3.13
N ALA A 123 -8.34 5.66 3.69
CA ALA A 123 -8.86 6.55 4.72
C ALA A 123 -8.11 7.90 4.75
N ARG A 124 -8.78 8.92 5.29
CA ARG A 124 -8.19 10.20 5.66
C ARG A 124 -8.50 10.49 7.12
N PHE A 125 -7.48 10.89 7.87
CA PHE A 125 -7.54 11.19 9.29
C PHE A 125 -7.21 12.65 9.49
N GLU A 126 -8.08 13.38 10.17
CA GLU A 126 -7.88 14.79 10.46
C GLU A 126 -7.85 15.00 11.98
N ARG A 127 -6.81 15.67 12.47
CA ARG A 127 -6.67 16.03 13.87
C ARG A 127 -5.86 17.31 13.99
N ASP A 128 -6.38 18.28 14.74
CA ASP A 128 -5.66 19.52 15.09
C ASP A 128 -5.05 20.26 13.86
N GLY A 129 -5.75 20.23 12.73
CA GLY A 129 -5.31 20.84 11.47
C GLY A 129 -4.33 19.98 10.63
N GLN A 130 -3.84 18.86 11.17
CA GLN A 130 -3.04 17.90 10.43
C GLN A 130 -3.94 16.88 9.71
N THR A 131 -3.56 16.52 8.48
CA THR A 131 -4.26 15.50 7.69
C THR A 131 -3.31 14.40 7.26
N VAL A 132 -3.54 13.19 7.77
CA VAL A 132 -2.77 12.01 7.37
C VAL A 132 -3.67 11.14 6.49
N THR A 133 -3.12 10.69 5.36
CA THR A 133 -3.84 9.84 4.40
C THR A 133 -3.27 8.43 4.41
N LEU A 134 -4.15 7.44 4.51
CA LEU A 134 -3.81 6.03 4.32
C LEU A 134 -4.11 5.63 2.88
N PHE A 135 -3.07 5.26 2.17
CA PHE A 135 -3.13 4.61 0.87
C PHE A 135 -2.92 3.11 1.03
N THR A 136 -3.64 2.32 0.23
CA THR A 136 -3.50 0.86 0.24
C THR A 136 -3.43 0.31 -1.18
N TYR A 137 -2.71 -0.78 -1.35
CA TYR A 137 -2.66 -1.59 -2.55
C TYR A 137 -2.85 -3.06 -2.18
N ASP A 138 -3.63 -3.77 -2.97
CA ASP A 138 -3.78 -5.21 -2.88
C ASP A 138 -3.86 -5.77 -4.31
N LEU A 139 -2.92 -6.63 -4.69
CA LEU A 139 -2.87 -7.21 -6.03
C LEU A 139 -4.14 -8.00 -6.39
N LEU A 140 -4.85 -8.57 -5.42
CA LEU A 140 -6.09 -9.31 -5.70
C LEU A 140 -7.27 -8.37 -6.00
N ASP A 141 -7.32 -7.20 -5.38
CA ASP A 141 -8.47 -6.30 -5.44
C ASP A 141 -8.23 -5.02 -6.24
N TYR A 142 -6.99 -4.76 -6.71
CA TYR A 142 -6.66 -3.50 -7.36
C TYR A 142 -7.43 -3.26 -8.68
N LYS A 143 -7.80 -4.33 -9.39
CA LYS A 143 -8.53 -4.26 -10.65
C LYS A 143 -9.66 -5.26 -10.65
N GLN A 144 -10.89 -4.74 -10.62
CA GLN A 144 -12.07 -5.52 -10.91
C GLN A 144 -12.09 -5.88 -12.40
N VAL A 145 -12.40 -7.15 -12.71
CA VAL A 145 -12.58 -7.60 -14.10
C VAL A 145 -13.82 -6.92 -14.64
N PRO A 146 -13.72 -6.00 -15.62
CA PRO A 146 -14.89 -5.34 -16.15
C PRO A 146 -15.75 -6.33 -16.96
N ASP A 147 -17.07 -6.13 -16.98
CA ASP A 147 -18.00 -6.98 -17.72
C ASP A 147 -17.72 -7.05 -19.23
N TRP A 148 -17.00 -6.06 -19.77
CA TRP A 148 -16.59 -6.03 -21.18
C TRP A 148 -15.30 -6.80 -21.47
N LEU A 149 -14.53 -7.19 -20.44
CA LEU A 149 -13.30 -7.97 -20.59
C LEU A 149 -13.61 -9.47 -20.59
N ASN A 150 -14.44 -9.91 -21.54
CA ASN A 150 -14.71 -11.32 -21.80
C ASN A 150 -14.88 -11.57 -23.30
N ALA A 151 -14.90 -12.84 -23.70
CA ALA A 151 -15.00 -13.26 -25.10
C ALA A 151 -16.21 -12.68 -25.86
N LYS A 152 -17.29 -12.31 -25.16
CA LYS A 152 -18.50 -11.73 -25.76
C LYS A 152 -18.27 -10.30 -26.29
N PHE A 153 -17.42 -9.51 -25.63
CA PHE A 153 -17.26 -8.08 -25.94
C PHE A 153 -15.85 -7.70 -26.40
N TRP A 154 -14.81 -8.46 -26.03
CA TRP A 154 -13.42 -8.03 -26.22
C TRP A 154 -12.81 -8.43 -27.57
N ALA A 155 -13.41 -9.38 -28.29
CA ALA A 155 -12.87 -9.90 -29.55
C ALA A 155 -13.82 -9.76 -30.76
N ASN A 156 -14.96 -9.08 -30.60
CA ASN A 156 -16.03 -9.00 -31.61
C ASN A 156 -16.23 -10.36 -32.33
N PRO A 157 -16.54 -11.44 -31.59
CA PRO A 157 -16.33 -12.83 -32.02
C PRO A 157 -17.04 -13.19 -33.33
N GLN A 158 -18.12 -12.47 -33.65
CA GLN A 158 -18.82 -12.52 -34.94
C GLN A 158 -18.01 -12.10 -36.17
N MET A 159 -16.86 -11.45 -36.00
CA MET A 159 -15.93 -11.04 -37.07
C MET A 159 -14.73 -12.00 -37.22
N PHE A 160 -14.59 -12.99 -36.32
CA PHE A 160 -13.49 -13.95 -36.35
C PHE A 160 -13.47 -14.74 -37.67
N GLY A 161 -12.37 -14.69 -38.41
CA GLY A 161 -12.19 -15.36 -39.70
C GLY A 161 -12.95 -14.75 -40.89
N LYS A 162 -13.68 -13.63 -40.71
CA LYS A 162 -14.41 -12.96 -41.80
C LYS A 162 -13.57 -11.93 -42.55
N TYR A 163 -12.66 -11.28 -41.85
CA TYR A 163 -11.74 -10.31 -42.41
C TYR A 163 -10.34 -10.69 -41.95
N TRP A 164 -9.41 -10.69 -42.89
CA TRP A 164 -7.98 -10.67 -42.61
C TRP A 164 -7.59 -9.19 -42.58
N TRP A 165 -6.65 -8.81 -41.70
CA TRP A 165 -6.08 -7.47 -41.76
C TRP A 165 -5.36 -7.24 -43.09
#